data_AF-A0A528XQ55-F1
#
_entry.id   AF-A0A528XQ55-F1
#
_cell.length_a   1.000
_cell.length_b   1.000
_cell.length_c   1.000
_cell.angle_alpha   90.00
_cell.angle_beta   90.00
_cell.angle_gamma   90.00
#
_symmetry.space_group_name_H-M   'P 1'
#
loop_
_entity.id
_entity.type
_entity.pdbx_description
1 polymer ?
#
loop_
_entity_poly.entity_id
_entity_poly.type
_entity_poly.pdbx_seq_one_letter_code
_entity_poly.pdbx_strand_id
1 'polypeptide(L)'
;LGLRSSADLTRHSELARRIVELRAALRTRLEHEGLSGLVVPFEPGAYNREATIGQNLLFGAAAGPKLADKALAANPYFASVLREAGLDRTLYEMGMEIAEQAIELFADLPPDHQFFQQLAFMSAEEIPAYETLLQRLKNRPYEAVSDNDRAMIVTLSFAYIEPRHRFGLLSDELMSKIVAARNRFYENLPPELQNAVERYDPAKYIAAATVMDNVLFGRVGNNHPDAPDRIRSIVYDILDELGLYSELLDVGLDFNVGASGRRLTAGQRQKLDVARALLKRPDFLILNRPLSALDQRVQNKVLQNVLEEARCDGHSPAIVWVVTNPAMGMMFDRVIVFDSGQLVEDGTHETLLAGKGIFKELLS
;
A
#
# COMPACT_ATOMS: atom_id res chain seq x y z
N LEU A 1 9.73 -5.62 2.14
CA LEU A 1 10.02 -4.35 2.85
C LEU A 1 10.65 -3.35 1.89
N GLY A 2 11.63 -3.76 1.07
CA GLY A 2 12.29 -2.91 0.07
C GLY A 2 11.34 -2.07 -0.77
N LEU A 3 10.38 -2.70 -1.49
CA LEU A 3 9.41 -1.97 -2.33
C LEU A 3 8.57 -0.92 -1.58
N ARG A 4 8.37 -1.08 -0.26
CA ARG A 4 7.58 -0.16 0.58
C ARG A 4 8.43 0.89 1.31
N SER A 5 9.75 0.86 1.11
CA SER A 5 10.69 1.78 1.74
C SER A 5 11.11 2.83 0.73
N SER A 6 11.53 4.00 1.19
CA SER A 6 12.31 4.92 0.38
C SER A 6 13.77 4.46 0.39
N ALA A 7 14.43 4.48 -0.76
CA ALA A 7 15.86 4.23 -0.86
C ALA A 7 16.65 5.50 -0.50
N ASP A 8 17.61 5.37 0.42
CA ASP A 8 18.62 6.40 0.65
C ASP A 8 19.57 6.47 -0.55
N LEU A 9 19.52 7.57 -1.28
CA LEU A 9 20.29 7.81 -2.50
C LEU A 9 21.81 7.76 -2.29
N THR A 10 22.30 7.98 -1.07
CA THR A 10 23.73 7.91 -0.76
C THR A 10 24.23 6.47 -0.64
N ARG A 11 23.36 5.54 -0.27
CA ARG A 11 23.67 4.12 -0.09
C ARG A 11 23.27 3.28 -1.31
N HIS A 12 22.12 3.59 -1.90
CA HIS A 12 21.46 2.80 -2.94
C HIS A 12 21.41 3.55 -4.28
N SER A 13 22.57 4.06 -4.70
CA SER A 13 22.67 4.95 -5.86
C SER A 13 22.36 4.24 -7.19
N GLU A 14 22.64 2.95 -7.31
CA GLU A 14 22.41 2.19 -8.54
C GLU A 14 20.93 1.93 -8.80
N LEU A 15 20.17 1.52 -7.77
CA LEU A 15 18.72 1.37 -7.87
C LEU A 15 18.05 2.69 -8.27
N ALA A 16 18.49 3.80 -7.69
CA ALA A 16 17.97 5.12 -8.03
C ALA A 16 18.31 5.53 -9.47
N ARG A 17 19.53 5.24 -9.95
CA ARG A 17 19.97 5.51 -11.31
C ARG A 17 19.18 4.71 -12.35
N ARG A 18 18.82 3.47 -12.02
CA ARG A 18 18.07 2.56 -12.90
C ARG A 18 16.56 2.56 -12.68
N ILE A 19 16.04 3.45 -11.83
CA ILE A 19 14.59 3.53 -11.60
C ILE A 19 13.81 3.89 -12.86
N VAL A 20 14.39 4.72 -13.73
CA VAL A 20 13.76 5.14 -14.99
C VAL A 20 13.70 3.95 -15.96
N GLU A 21 14.73 3.11 -15.97
CA GLU A 21 14.75 1.85 -16.72
C GLU A 21 13.70 0.88 -16.18
N LEU A 22 13.58 0.73 -14.86
CA LEU A 22 12.54 -0.08 -14.22
C LEU A 22 11.12 0.38 -14.59
N ARG A 23 10.86 1.70 -14.57
CA ARG A 23 9.57 2.28 -15.00
C ARG A 23 9.27 1.92 -16.45
N ALA A 24 10.24 2.10 -17.35
CA ALA A 24 10.09 1.82 -18.77
C ALA A 24 9.85 0.32 -19.04
N ALA A 25 10.59 -0.55 -18.35
CA ALA A 25 10.42 -2.00 -18.42
C ALA A 25 9.04 -2.43 -17.93
N LEU A 26 8.56 -1.86 -16.81
CA LEU A 26 7.21 -2.14 -16.31
C LEU A 26 6.14 -1.72 -17.32
N ARG A 27 6.21 -0.50 -17.86
CA ARG A 27 5.26 -0.02 -18.88
C ARG A 27 5.22 -0.96 -20.09
N THR A 28 6.40 -1.30 -20.61
CA THR A 28 6.55 -2.21 -21.76
C THR A 28 5.96 -3.59 -21.46
N ARG A 29 6.20 -4.14 -20.26
CA ARG A 29 5.65 -5.45 -19.87
C ARG A 29 4.14 -5.42 -19.75
N LEU A 30 3.59 -4.40 -19.10
CA LEU A 30 2.15 -4.23 -18.96
C LEU A 30 1.47 -4.08 -20.34
N GLU A 31 2.09 -3.37 -21.28
CA GLU A 31 1.58 -3.28 -22.66
C GLU A 31 1.59 -4.62 -23.39
N HIS A 32 2.71 -5.35 -23.36
CA HIS A 32 2.82 -6.65 -24.02
C HIS A 32 1.87 -7.71 -23.47
N GLU A 33 1.58 -7.68 -22.16
CA GLU A 33 0.66 -8.62 -21.52
C GLU A 33 -0.82 -8.20 -21.63
N GLY A 34 -1.13 -7.07 -22.29
CA GLY A 34 -2.50 -6.54 -22.37
C GLY A 34 -3.03 -6.02 -21.03
N LEU A 35 -2.12 -5.62 -20.15
CA LEU A 35 -2.36 -5.17 -18.77
C LEU A 35 -2.13 -3.66 -18.59
N SER A 36 -2.11 -2.87 -19.66
CA SER A 36 -1.91 -1.40 -19.61
C SER A 36 -2.90 -0.69 -18.68
N GLY A 37 -4.10 -1.24 -18.47
CA GLY A 37 -5.10 -0.71 -17.55
C GLY A 37 -4.80 -0.91 -16.06
N LEU A 38 -3.79 -1.72 -15.69
CA LEU A 38 -3.44 -1.97 -14.28
C LEU A 38 -2.80 -0.75 -13.62
N VAL A 39 -2.06 0.06 -14.38
CA VAL A 39 -1.39 1.25 -13.87
C VAL A 39 -1.70 2.43 -14.78
N VAL A 40 -2.36 3.45 -14.24
CA VAL A 40 -2.56 4.73 -14.92
C VAL A 40 -1.37 5.62 -14.59
N PRO A 41 -0.52 5.98 -15.56
CA PRO A 41 0.70 6.73 -15.31
C PRO A 41 0.42 8.18 -14.90
N PHE A 42 1.33 8.78 -14.14
CA PHE A 42 1.37 10.23 -13.98
C PHE A 42 1.98 10.85 -15.23
N GLU A 43 1.25 11.77 -15.86
CA GLU A 43 1.69 12.48 -17.06
C GLU A 43 1.67 14.01 -16.77
N PRO A 44 2.79 14.74 -17.00
CA PRO A 44 2.91 16.17 -16.65
C PRO A 44 1.86 17.09 -17.29
N GLY A 45 1.25 16.67 -18.40
CA GLY A 45 0.20 17.43 -19.10
C GLY A 45 -1.23 16.93 -18.85
N ALA A 46 -1.44 15.85 -18.10
CA ALA A 46 -2.76 15.24 -17.95
C ALA A 46 -3.18 15.03 -16.48
N TYR A 47 -4.49 14.95 -16.27
CA TYR A 47 -5.10 14.54 -15.01
C TYR A 47 -5.11 13.01 -14.92
N ASN A 48 -4.66 12.47 -13.79
CA ASN A 48 -4.70 11.04 -13.52
C ASN A 48 -6.01 10.71 -12.76
N ARG A 49 -6.91 9.98 -13.42
CA ARG A 49 -8.25 9.65 -12.88
C ARG A 49 -8.25 8.67 -11.71
N GLU A 50 -7.17 7.90 -11.53
CA GLU A 50 -7.00 6.96 -10.42
C GLU A 50 -6.29 7.60 -9.21
N ALA A 51 -5.76 8.82 -9.37
CA ALA A 51 -5.16 9.61 -8.31
C ALA A 51 -6.20 10.54 -7.67
N THR A 52 -5.95 10.91 -6.41
CA THR A 52 -6.81 11.88 -5.72
C THR A 52 -6.70 13.26 -6.35
N ILE A 53 -7.68 14.13 -6.13
CA ILE A 53 -7.58 15.55 -6.55
C ILE A 53 -6.35 16.20 -5.92
N GLY A 54 -6.06 15.93 -4.65
CA GLY A 54 -4.89 16.45 -3.96
C GLY A 54 -3.58 16.02 -4.62
N GLN A 55 -3.46 14.75 -5.03
CA GLN A 55 -2.30 14.25 -5.76
C GLN A 55 -2.17 14.88 -7.15
N ASN A 56 -3.28 15.12 -7.84
CA ASN A 56 -3.27 15.80 -9.14
C ASN A 56 -2.87 17.28 -9.02
N LEU A 57 -3.30 17.96 -7.95
CA LEU A 57 -2.93 19.35 -7.69
C LEU A 57 -1.49 19.49 -7.20
N LEU A 58 -1.05 18.64 -6.27
CA LEU A 58 0.32 18.67 -5.76
C LEU A 58 1.31 18.19 -6.82
N PHE A 59 1.00 17.10 -7.54
CA PHE A 59 1.86 16.49 -8.55
C PHE A 59 3.32 16.36 -8.11
N GLY A 60 3.50 15.85 -6.89
CA GLY A 60 4.77 15.77 -6.20
C GLY A 60 4.65 14.92 -4.93
N ALA A 61 5.78 14.52 -4.36
CA ALA A 61 5.83 13.87 -3.06
C ALA A 61 6.10 14.92 -1.97
N ALA A 62 5.26 14.94 -0.94
CA ALA A 62 5.49 15.81 0.21
C ALA A 62 6.70 15.31 1.02
N ALA A 63 7.70 16.18 1.22
CA ALA A 63 8.90 15.88 2.00
C ALA A 63 8.78 16.33 3.47
N GLY A 64 7.57 16.70 3.90
CA GLY A 64 7.30 17.15 5.27
C GLY A 64 5.82 17.45 5.53
N PRO A 65 5.46 17.84 6.76
CA PRO A 65 4.06 17.96 7.18
C PRO A 65 3.33 19.17 6.56
N LYS A 66 4.05 20.20 6.09
CA LYS A 66 3.47 21.46 5.58
C LYS A 66 2.62 21.29 4.32
N LEU A 67 2.89 20.26 3.53
CA LEU A 67 2.22 19.96 2.26
C LEU A 67 1.71 18.52 2.21
N ALA A 68 1.60 17.86 3.36
CA ALA A 68 0.97 16.55 3.47
C ALA A 68 -0.55 16.67 3.18
N ASP A 69 -1.17 15.57 2.74
CA ASP A 69 -2.54 15.54 2.19
C ASP A 69 -3.58 16.35 3.02
N LYS A 70 -3.65 16.14 4.34
CA LYS A 70 -4.61 16.86 5.22
C LYS A 70 -4.23 18.32 5.49
N ALA A 71 -2.96 18.69 5.35
CA ALA A 71 -2.48 20.05 5.59
C ALA A 71 -2.47 20.92 4.33
N LEU A 72 -2.59 20.29 3.15
CA LEU A 72 -2.43 20.95 1.86
C LEU A 72 -3.47 22.07 1.65
N ALA A 73 -4.75 21.82 1.97
CA ALA A 73 -5.81 22.82 1.81
C ALA A 73 -5.68 24.00 2.79
N ALA A 74 -5.08 23.75 3.96
CA ALA A 74 -4.87 24.78 4.99
C ALA A 74 -3.60 25.61 4.74
N ASN A 75 -2.74 25.19 3.81
CA ASN A 75 -1.51 25.92 3.49
C ASN A 75 -1.85 27.26 2.80
N PRO A 76 -1.45 28.42 3.36
CA PRO A 76 -1.88 29.73 2.84
C PRO A 76 -1.46 30.00 1.39
N TYR A 77 -0.26 29.54 1.00
CA TYR A 77 0.23 29.69 -0.37
C TYR A 77 -0.54 28.77 -1.33
N PHE A 78 -0.75 27.52 -0.96
CA PHE A 78 -1.54 26.61 -1.79
C PHE A 78 -2.98 27.10 -1.97
N ALA A 79 -3.61 27.59 -0.90
CA ALA A 79 -4.93 28.20 -0.95
C ALA A 79 -4.97 29.43 -1.86
N SER A 80 -3.92 30.27 -1.90
CA SER A 80 -3.87 31.41 -2.82
C SER A 80 -3.80 30.97 -4.28
N VAL A 81 -3.02 29.93 -4.59
CA VAL A 81 -2.95 29.34 -5.94
C VAL A 81 -4.32 28.84 -6.39
N LEU A 82 -5.10 28.19 -5.51
CA LEU A 82 -6.45 27.76 -5.83
C LEU A 82 -7.40 28.93 -6.11
N ARG A 83 -7.32 30.01 -5.33
CA ARG A 83 -8.12 31.23 -5.56
C ARG A 83 -7.79 31.87 -6.90
N GLU A 84 -6.51 32.02 -7.22
CA GLU A 84 -6.04 32.59 -8.50
C GLU A 84 -6.40 31.70 -9.70
N ALA A 85 -6.54 30.39 -9.48
CA ALA A 85 -7.03 29.44 -10.49
C ALA A 85 -8.55 29.38 -10.59
N GLY A 86 -9.30 30.06 -9.70
CA GLY A 86 -10.76 29.96 -9.61
C GLY A 86 -11.25 28.57 -9.22
N LEU A 87 -10.44 27.81 -8.47
CA LEU A 87 -10.75 26.45 -8.00
C LEU A 87 -11.23 26.41 -6.54
N ASP A 88 -10.96 27.46 -5.76
CA ASP A 88 -11.29 27.55 -4.33
C ASP A 88 -12.77 27.33 -4.05
N ARG A 89 -13.65 27.99 -4.81
CA ARG A 89 -15.10 27.87 -4.65
C ARG A 89 -15.62 26.54 -5.18
N THR A 90 -15.16 26.10 -6.35
CA THR A 90 -15.58 24.82 -6.95
C THR A 90 -15.20 23.62 -6.07
N LEU A 91 -13.98 23.62 -5.53
CA LEU A 91 -13.52 22.54 -4.63
C LEU A 91 -14.21 22.61 -3.26
N TYR A 92 -14.60 23.81 -2.81
CA TYR A 92 -15.42 23.96 -1.61
C TYR A 92 -16.83 23.39 -1.80
N GLU A 93 -17.52 23.76 -2.90
CA GLU A 93 -18.84 23.24 -3.24
C GLU A 93 -18.82 21.72 -3.39
N MET A 94 -17.80 21.19 -4.07
CA MET A 94 -17.56 19.76 -4.17
C MET A 94 -17.34 19.09 -2.80
N GLY A 95 -16.57 19.73 -1.91
CA GLY A 95 -16.35 19.23 -0.55
C GLY A 95 -17.63 19.20 0.29
N MET A 96 -18.50 20.21 0.14
CA MET A 96 -19.82 20.23 0.78
C MET A 96 -20.67 19.05 0.33
N GLU A 97 -20.76 18.82 -0.98
CA GLU A 97 -21.54 17.71 -1.55
C GLU A 97 -21.00 16.35 -1.11
N ILE A 98 -19.67 16.16 -1.09
CA ILE A 98 -19.04 14.94 -0.56
C ILE A 98 -19.40 14.73 0.91
N ALA A 99 -19.35 15.78 1.73
CA ALA A 99 -19.66 15.69 3.15
C ALA A 99 -21.13 15.30 3.37
N GLU A 100 -22.06 15.95 2.66
CA GLU A 100 -23.49 15.69 2.74
C GLU A 100 -23.81 14.25 2.34
N GLN A 101 -23.34 13.80 1.17
CA GLN A 101 -23.57 12.43 0.69
C GLN A 101 -22.94 11.38 1.61
N ALA A 102 -21.75 11.65 2.14
CA ALA A 102 -21.11 10.74 3.07
C ALA A 102 -21.93 10.61 4.37
N ILE A 103 -22.28 11.72 5.01
CA ILE A 103 -23.04 11.67 6.27
C ILE A 103 -24.39 10.95 6.05
N GLU A 104 -25.07 11.21 4.93
CA GLU A 104 -26.31 10.51 4.58
C GLU A 104 -26.11 9.00 4.42
N LEU A 105 -25.06 8.56 3.70
CA LEU A 105 -24.76 7.15 3.49
C LEU A 105 -24.39 6.39 4.79
N PHE A 106 -23.88 7.10 5.80
CA PHE A 106 -23.32 6.49 7.01
C PHE A 106 -24.15 6.71 8.28
N ALA A 107 -25.25 7.48 8.21
CA ALA A 107 -26.07 7.83 9.37
C ALA A 107 -26.53 6.62 10.20
N ASP A 108 -26.81 5.49 9.55
CA ASP A 108 -27.32 4.27 10.19
C ASP A 108 -26.26 3.19 10.45
N LEU A 109 -24.97 3.47 10.17
CA LEU A 109 -23.90 2.47 10.29
C LEU A 109 -23.11 2.61 11.60
N PRO A 110 -22.78 1.50 12.28
CA PRO A 110 -21.99 1.55 13.50
C PRO A 110 -20.53 1.96 13.20
N PRO A 111 -19.81 2.65 14.10
CA PRO A 111 -18.48 3.21 13.81
C PRO A 111 -17.40 2.20 13.40
N ASP A 112 -17.55 0.93 13.76
CA ASP A 112 -16.66 -0.18 13.42
C ASP A 112 -17.02 -0.87 12.09
N HIS A 113 -18.03 -0.37 11.38
CA HIS A 113 -18.48 -0.95 10.12
C HIS A 113 -17.38 -0.93 9.04
N GLN A 114 -17.24 -2.04 8.31
CA GLN A 114 -16.19 -2.22 7.30
C GLN A 114 -16.22 -1.17 6.18
N PHE A 115 -17.38 -0.59 5.87
CA PHE A 115 -17.51 0.47 4.86
C PHE A 115 -16.72 1.74 5.22
N PHE A 116 -16.51 2.07 6.50
CA PHE A 116 -15.66 3.19 6.89
C PHE A 116 -14.20 2.99 6.49
N GLN A 117 -13.74 1.74 6.39
CA GLN A 117 -12.40 1.42 5.89
C GLN A 117 -12.26 1.70 4.37
N GLN A 118 -13.39 1.83 3.66
CA GLN A 118 -13.43 2.12 2.23
C GLN A 118 -13.55 3.61 1.93
N LEU A 119 -13.85 4.46 2.91
CA LEU A 119 -13.83 5.91 2.76
C LEU A 119 -12.41 6.44 2.89
N ALA A 120 -11.93 7.11 1.84
CA ALA A 120 -10.60 7.72 1.85
C ALA A 120 -10.59 9.12 2.49
N PHE A 121 -11.75 9.76 2.60
CA PHE A 121 -11.87 11.19 2.90
C PHE A 121 -12.41 11.53 4.30
N MET A 122 -13.04 10.57 5.01
CA MET A 122 -13.61 10.81 6.34
C MET A 122 -13.60 9.53 7.19
N SER A 123 -13.12 9.60 8.42
CA SER A 123 -13.24 8.50 9.40
C SER A 123 -14.56 8.56 10.17
N ALA A 124 -14.98 7.44 10.77
CA ALA A 124 -16.19 7.41 11.61
C ALA A 124 -16.13 8.40 12.79
N GLU A 125 -14.93 8.65 13.32
CA GLU A 125 -14.70 9.61 14.42
C GLU A 125 -14.82 11.08 13.96
N GLU A 126 -14.58 11.36 12.68
CA GLU A 126 -14.64 12.71 12.11
C GLU A 126 -16.08 13.14 11.74
N ILE A 127 -17.01 12.19 11.60
CA ILE A 127 -18.40 12.44 11.15
C ILE A 127 -19.14 13.47 12.02
N PRO A 128 -19.21 13.35 13.36
CA PRO A 128 -19.97 14.30 14.18
C PRO A 128 -19.43 15.74 14.06
N ALA A 129 -18.12 15.89 13.85
CA ALA A 129 -17.50 17.18 13.63
C ALA A 129 -17.91 17.79 12.28
N TYR A 130 -17.97 16.98 11.22
CA TYR A 130 -18.45 17.43 9.91
C TYR A 130 -19.96 17.70 9.91
N GLU A 131 -20.77 16.92 10.61
CA GLU A 131 -22.21 17.21 10.77
C GLU A 131 -22.45 18.59 11.40
N THR A 132 -21.75 18.87 12.51
CA THR A 132 -21.83 20.16 13.20
C THR A 132 -21.34 21.29 12.28
N LEU A 133 -20.27 21.04 11.53
CA LEU A 133 -19.74 22.00 10.56
C LEU A 133 -20.76 22.30 9.46
N LEU A 134 -21.34 21.29 8.83
CA LEU A 134 -22.35 21.46 7.77
C LEU A 134 -23.58 22.22 8.26
N GLN A 135 -24.09 21.90 9.46
CA GLN A 135 -25.21 22.64 10.05
C GLN A 135 -24.88 24.13 10.24
N ARG A 136 -23.66 24.45 10.66
CA ARG A 136 -23.19 25.83 10.85
C ARG A 136 -22.98 26.57 9.53
N LEU A 137 -22.55 25.86 8.48
CA LEU A 137 -22.29 26.42 7.15
C LEU A 137 -23.54 26.48 6.27
N LYS A 138 -24.62 25.80 6.67
CA LYS A 138 -25.89 25.78 5.94
C LYS A 138 -26.39 27.20 5.64
N ASN A 139 -26.70 27.47 4.37
CA ASN A 139 -27.16 28.77 3.85
C ASN A 139 -26.17 29.94 4.03
N ARG A 140 -24.93 29.68 4.43
CA ARG A 140 -23.91 30.72 4.56
C ARG A 140 -23.22 30.93 3.20
N PRO A 141 -23.12 32.17 2.69
CA PRO A 141 -22.41 32.41 1.45
C PRO A 141 -20.91 32.11 1.63
N TYR A 142 -20.28 31.61 0.57
CA TYR A 142 -18.86 31.22 0.55
C TYR A 142 -17.97 32.30 1.19
N GLU A 143 -18.19 33.56 0.82
CA GLU A 143 -17.41 34.72 1.25
C GLU A 143 -17.48 34.96 2.77
N ALA A 144 -18.55 34.52 3.44
CA ALA A 144 -18.73 34.67 4.88
C ALA A 144 -18.17 33.50 5.69
N VAL A 145 -17.69 32.43 5.05
CA VAL A 145 -17.10 31.25 5.70
C VAL A 145 -15.64 31.55 6.06
N SER A 146 -15.21 31.14 7.26
CA SER A 146 -13.83 31.32 7.72
C SER A 146 -12.85 30.48 6.91
N ASP A 147 -11.60 30.95 6.77
CA ASP A 147 -10.57 30.22 6.01
C ASP A 147 -10.33 28.80 6.56
N ASN A 148 -10.40 28.63 7.88
CA ASN A 148 -10.24 27.32 8.51
C ASN A 148 -11.38 26.36 8.12
N ASP A 149 -12.63 26.83 8.18
CA ASP A 149 -13.79 26.01 7.81
C ASP A 149 -13.76 25.67 6.31
N ARG A 150 -13.36 26.63 5.46
CA ARG A 150 -13.15 26.37 4.03
C ARG A 150 -12.09 25.30 3.82
N ALA A 151 -10.95 25.40 4.49
CA ALA A 151 -9.87 24.42 4.37
C ALA A 151 -10.32 23.01 4.79
N MET A 152 -11.10 22.90 5.88
CA MET A 152 -11.67 21.61 6.31
C MET A 152 -12.56 20.99 5.22
N ILE A 153 -13.50 21.77 4.66
CA ILE A 153 -14.39 21.28 3.58
C ILE A 153 -13.62 20.95 2.30
N VAL A 154 -12.70 21.82 1.87
CA VAL A 154 -11.88 21.59 0.67
C VAL A 154 -11.01 20.34 0.82
N THR A 155 -10.54 20.02 2.03
CA THR A 155 -9.75 18.80 2.28
C THR A 155 -10.50 17.53 1.89
N LEU A 156 -11.84 17.48 2.05
CA LEU A 156 -12.64 16.34 1.62
C LEU A 156 -12.57 16.14 0.10
N SER A 157 -12.61 17.23 -0.67
CA SER A 157 -12.45 17.18 -2.13
C SER A 157 -11.08 16.64 -2.52
N PHE A 158 -10.01 16.94 -1.77
CA PHE A 158 -8.65 16.49 -2.12
C PHE A 158 -8.47 14.98 -2.03
N ALA A 159 -9.24 14.29 -1.19
CA ALA A 159 -9.21 12.84 -1.06
C ALA A 159 -10.13 12.13 -2.08
N TYR A 160 -10.85 12.88 -2.91
CA TYR A 160 -11.78 12.34 -3.89
C TYR A 160 -11.09 11.64 -5.08
N ILE A 161 -11.62 10.48 -5.47
CA ILE A 161 -11.25 9.69 -6.65
C ILE A 161 -12.54 9.25 -7.35
N GLU A 162 -12.82 9.78 -8.55
CA GLU A 162 -14.10 9.56 -9.25
C GLU A 162 -14.39 8.07 -9.54
N PRO A 163 -13.49 7.25 -10.10
CA PRO A 163 -13.76 5.82 -10.33
C PRO A 163 -14.16 5.04 -9.07
N ARG A 164 -13.70 5.49 -7.90
CA ARG A 164 -13.95 4.86 -6.60
C ARG A 164 -15.23 5.35 -5.94
N HIS A 165 -15.48 6.66 -5.92
CA HIS A 165 -16.60 7.25 -5.18
C HIS A 165 -17.84 7.48 -6.05
N ARG A 166 -17.68 7.75 -7.35
CA ARG A 166 -18.74 7.81 -8.37
C ARG A 166 -19.86 8.81 -8.07
N PHE A 167 -19.49 10.01 -7.62
CA PHE A 167 -20.44 11.10 -7.38
C PHE A 167 -20.69 11.96 -8.62
N GLY A 168 -19.92 11.80 -9.70
CA GLY A 168 -20.09 12.55 -10.94
C GLY A 168 -19.64 14.02 -10.84
N LEU A 169 -18.67 14.31 -9.96
CA LEU A 169 -18.27 15.67 -9.61
C LEU A 169 -17.13 16.20 -10.49
N LEU A 170 -16.44 15.33 -11.22
CA LEU A 170 -15.32 15.71 -12.09
C LEU A 170 -15.75 15.89 -13.56
N SER A 171 -15.65 17.11 -14.07
CA SER A 171 -15.74 17.43 -15.49
C SER A 171 -14.36 17.56 -16.16
N ASP A 172 -14.30 17.41 -17.48
CA ASP A 172 -13.05 17.60 -18.24
C ASP A 172 -12.49 19.02 -18.10
N GLU A 173 -13.37 20.02 -17.97
CA GLU A 173 -12.99 21.41 -17.70
C GLU A 173 -12.32 21.55 -16.32
N LEU A 174 -12.91 20.95 -15.28
CA LEU A 174 -12.36 20.98 -13.92
C LEU A 174 -11.02 20.26 -13.86
N MET A 175 -10.90 19.08 -14.48
CA MET A 175 -9.64 18.35 -14.57
C MET A 175 -8.55 19.19 -15.27
N SER A 176 -8.90 19.89 -16.35
CA SER A 176 -7.98 20.79 -17.05
C SER A 176 -7.55 21.98 -16.20
N LYS A 177 -8.48 22.58 -15.44
CA LYS A 177 -8.17 23.67 -14.50
C LYS A 177 -7.24 23.21 -13.37
N ILE A 178 -7.44 22.00 -12.83
CA ILE A 178 -6.54 21.38 -11.84
C ILE A 178 -5.13 21.23 -12.40
N VAL A 179 -4.99 20.73 -13.64
CA VAL A 179 -3.70 20.60 -14.32
C VAL A 179 -3.03 21.97 -14.55
N ALA A 180 -3.80 23.01 -14.86
CA ALA A 180 -3.26 24.37 -14.98
C ALA A 180 -2.81 24.93 -13.62
N ALA A 181 -3.59 24.72 -12.55
CA ALA A 181 -3.28 25.20 -11.21
C ALA A 181 -2.00 24.58 -10.64
N ARG A 182 -1.77 23.28 -10.86
CA ARG A 182 -0.51 22.63 -10.41
C ARG A 182 0.73 23.24 -11.03
N ASN A 183 0.67 23.70 -12.29
CA ASN A 183 1.83 24.33 -12.93
C ASN A 183 2.14 25.68 -12.26
N ARG A 184 1.10 26.48 -12.00
CA ARG A 184 1.22 27.75 -11.27
C ARG A 184 1.79 27.58 -9.86
N PHE A 185 1.38 26.51 -9.15
CA PHE A 185 1.93 26.18 -7.84
C PHE A 185 3.45 26.03 -7.85
N TYR A 186 4.03 25.42 -8.89
CA TYR A 186 5.47 25.26 -8.99
C TYR A 186 6.19 26.48 -9.57
N GLU A 187 5.55 27.24 -10.47
CA GLU A 187 6.13 28.46 -11.05
C GLU A 187 6.42 29.53 -9.99
N ASN A 188 5.53 29.66 -9.00
CA ASN A 188 5.61 30.70 -7.97
C ASN A 188 5.97 30.15 -6.59
N LEU A 189 6.57 28.94 -6.51
CA LEU A 189 6.79 28.24 -5.24
C LEU A 189 7.75 29.03 -4.33
N PRO A 190 7.30 29.45 -3.13
CA PRO A 190 8.14 30.21 -2.20
C PRO A 190 9.38 29.42 -1.75
N PRO A 191 10.53 30.07 -1.50
CA PRO A 191 11.76 29.41 -1.06
C PRO A 191 11.59 28.50 0.17
N GLU A 192 10.73 28.90 1.10
CA GLU A 192 10.41 28.16 2.32
C GLU A 192 9.62 26.85 2.10
N LEU A 193 9.04 26.66 0.90
CA LEU A 193 8.31 25.45 0.51
C LEU A 193 9.08 24.59 -0.51
N GLN A 194 10.20 25.07 -1.07
CA GLN A 194 10.98 24.31 -2.06
C GLN A 194 11.46 22.95 -1.54
N ASN A 195 11.82 22.87 -0.25
CA ASN A 195 12.22 21.61 0.38
C ASN A 195 11.04 20.82 0.99
N ALA A 196 9.82 21.37 0.92
CA ALA A 196 8.62 20.71 1.47
C ALA A 196 7.93 19.80 0.45
N VAL A 197 8.27 19.91 -0.84
CA VAL A 197 7.71 19.10 -1.92
C VAL A 197 8.77 18.78 -2.96
N GLU A 198 8.80 17.53 -3.39
CA GLU A 198 9.58 17.06 -4.52
C GLU A 198 8.65 16.87 -5.72
N ARG A 199 8.74 17.76 -6.71
CA ARG A 199 7.91 17.71 -7.92
C ARG A 199 8.15 16.40 -8.66
N TYR A 200 7.08 15.77 -9.14
CA TYR A 200 7.21 14.59 -9.98
C TYR A 200 7.88 14.91 -11.32
N ASP A 201 8.94 14.15 -11.60
CA ASP A 201 9.72 14.21 -12.83
C ASP A 201 9.92 12.77 -13.33
N PRO A 202 9.37 12.40 -14.50
CA PRO A 202 9.45 11.03 -15.01
C PRO A 202 10.88 10.55 -15.23
N ALA A 203 11.84 11.47 -15.40
CA ALA A 203 13.24 11.18 -15.62
C ALA A 203 14.08 11.09 -14.33
N LYS A 204 13.47 11.27 -13.14
CA LYS A 204 14.20 11.29 -11.87
C LYS A 204 13.61 10.35 -10.82
N TYR A 205 14.46 9.86 -9.93
CA TYR A 205 14.04 9.22 -8.71
C TYR A 205 13.40 10.25 -7.76
N ILE A 206 12.34 9.84 -7.06
CA ILE A 206 11.61 10.66 -6.09
C ILE A 206 12.02 10.19 -4.69
N ALA A 207 12.88 10.95 -4.00
CA ALA A 207 13.42 10.63 -2.69
C ALA A 207 12.33 10.48 -1.60
N ALA A 208 11.30 11.32 -1.65
CA ALA A 208 10.20 11.29 -0.69
C ALA A 208 9.18 10.15 -0.95
N ALA A 209 9.34 9.36 -2.02
CA ALA A 209 8.43 8.27 -2.37
C ALA A 209 9.04 6.88 -2.13
N THR A 210 8.18 5.86 -2.02
CA THR A 210 8.65 4.48 -1.91
C THR A 210 9.29 4.00 -3.22
N VAL A 211 10.09 2.93 -3.17
CA VAL A 211 10.60 2.29 -4.40
C VAL A 211 9.45 1.85 -5.31
N MET A 212 8.34 1.33 -4.75
CA MET A 212 7.17 0.97 -5.55
C MET A 212 6.51 2.18 -6.22
N ASP A 213 6.25 3.27 -5.49
CA ASP A 213 5.68 4.48 -6.08
C ASP A 213 6.59 5.05 -7.18
N ASN A 214 7.90 4.97 -6.96
CA ASN A 214 8.89 5.31 -7.95
C ASN A 214 8.77 4.41 -9.19
N VAL A 215 8.76 3.08 -9.04
CA VAL A 215 8.65 2.15 -10.18
C VAL A 215 7.34 2.31 -10.94
N LEU A 216 6.22 2.53 -10.24
CA LEU A 216 4.92 2.73 -10.87
C LEU A 216 4.82 4.06 -11.60
N PHE A 217 5.32 5.14 -10.97
CA PHE A 217 5.14 6.52 -11.42
C PHE A 217 3.70 6.76 -11.92
N GLY A 218 2.73 6.39 -11.07
CA GLY A 218 1.32 6.33 -11.42
C GLY A 218 0.46 5.77 -10.28
N ARG A 219 -0.79 5.45 -10.61
CA ARG A 219 -1.75 4.85 -9.67
C ARG A 219 -2.32 3.57 -10.24
N VAL A 220 -2.56 2.61 -9.35
CA VAL A 220 -3.15 1.33 -9.69
C VAL A 220 -4.63 1.54 -10.03
N GLY A 221 -5.09 0.99 -11.16
CA GLY A 221 -6.47 1.11 -11.59
C GLY A 221 -7.43 0.41 -10.61
N ASN A 222 -8.55 1.05 -10.29
CA ASN A 222 -9.53 0.50 -9.35
C ASN A 222 -10.34 -0.70 -9.90
N ASN A 223 -10.21 -1.04 -11.18
CA ASN A 223 -11.03 -2.06 -11.85
C ASN A 223 -10.54 -3.51 -11.64
N HIS A 224 -9.41 -3.70 -10.95
CA HIS A 224 -8.76 -5.02 -10.81
C HIS A 224 -8.34 -5.26 -9.35
N PRO A 225 -9.14 -6.03 -8.56
CA PRO A 225 -8.83 -6.32 -7.16
C PRO A 225 -7.48 -7.00 -6.93
N ASP A 226 -7.01 -7.78 -7.90
CA ASP A 226 -5.74 -8.50 -7.86
C ASP A 226 -4.55 -7.70 -8.44
N ALA A 227 -4.79 -6.47 -8.93
CA ALA A 227 -3.75 -5.64 -9.53
C ALA A 227 -2.53 -5.42 -8.62
N PRO A 228 -2.67 -5.10 -7.32
CA PRO A 228 -1.51 -4.85 -6.47
C PRO A 228 -0.58 -6.06 -6.33
N ASP A 229 -1.12 -7.28 -6.37
CA ASP A 229 -0.35 -8.50 -6.26
C ASP A 229 0.27 -8.89 -7.61
N ARG A 230 -0.47 -8.74 -8.72
CA ARG A 230 0.04 -8.92 -10.09
C ARG A 230 1.20 -7.98 -10.40
N ILE A 231 1.00 -6.68 -10.18
CA ILE A 231 2.03 -5.65 -10.38
C ILE A 231 3.27 -5.99 -9.57
N ARG A 232 3.10 -6.38 -8.30
CA ARG A 232 4.23 -6.74 -7.46
C ARG A 232 5.00 -7.93 -8.01
N SER A 233 4.31 -8.95 -8.55
CA SER A 233 4.97 -10.09 -9.20
C SER A 233 5.80 -9.61 -10.39
N ILE A 234 5.19 -8.86 -11.31
CA ILE A 234 5.87 -8.34 -12.51
C ILE A 234 7.08 -7.48 -12.13
N VAL A 235 6.95 -6.61 -11.13
CA VAL A 235 8.07 -5.79 -10.65
C VAL A 235 9.20 -6.65 -10.11
N TYR A 236 8.92 -7.73 -9.38
CA TYR A 236 9.98 -8.65 -8.92
C TYR A 236 10.66 -9.36 -10.08
N ASP A 237 9.91 -9.81 -11.08
CA ASP A 237 10.47 -10.48 -12.26
C ASP A 237 11.39 -9.52 -13.03
N ILE A 238 10.97 -8.27 -13.24
CA ILE A 238 11.80 -7.24 -13.89
C ILE A 238 13.04 -6.93 -13.07
N LEU A 239 12.93 -6.82 -11.74
CA LEU A 239 14.09 -6.57 -10.88
C LEU A 239 15.11 -7.70 -10.96
N ASP A 240 14.67 -8.95 -11.09
CA ASP A 240 15.54 -10.11 -11.27
C ASP A 240 16.22 -10.08 -12.65
N GLU A 241 15.45 -9.85 -13.72
CA GLU A 241 15.96 -9.70 -15.09
C GLU A 241 16.99 -8.58 -15.24
N LEU A 242 16.81 -7.49 -14.50
CA LEU A 242 17.74 -6.35 -14.50
C LEU A 242 18.90 -6.51 -13.50
N GLY A 243 18.94 -7.58 -12.69
CA GLY A 243 19.97 -7.79 -11.67
C GLY A 243 19.90 -6.79 -10.50
N LEU A 244 18.72 -6.23 -10.23
CA LEU A 244 18.46 -5.22 -9.19
C LEU A 244 17.78 -5.80 -7.94
N TYR A 245 17.52 -7.10 -7.91
CA TYR A 245 16.86 -7.74 -6.78
C TYR A 245 17.68 -7.62 -5.47
N SER A 246 19.00 -7.78 -5.54
CA SER A 246 19.90 -7.62 -4.38
C SER A 246 19.85 -6.20 -3.81
N GLU A 247 19.91 -5.18 -4.68
CA GLU A 247 19.80 -3.77 -4.29
C GLU A 247 18.46 -3.50 -3.58
N LEU A 248 17.36 -4.06 -4.10
CA LEU A 248 16.05 -3.95 -3.45
C LEU A 248 16.05 -4.63 -2.06
N LEU A 249 16.72 -5.78 -1.93
CA LEU A 249 16.85 -6.46 -0.64
C LEU A 249 17.59 -5.57 0.36
N ASP A 250 18.69 -4.95 -0.04
CA ASP A 250 19.48 -4.05 0.82
C ASP A 250 18.65 -2.86 1.31
N VAL A 251 17.87 -2.22 0.42
CA VAL A 251 16.88 -1.20 0.81
C VAL A 251 15.88 -1.76 1.84
N GLY A 252 15.48 -3.02 1.68
CA GLY A 252 14.60 -3.70 2.63
C GLY A 252 15.24 -4.00 3.98
N LEU A 253 16.54 -4.26 4.02
CA LEU A 253 17.31 -4.53 5.24
C LEU A 253 17.57 -3.25 6.05
N ASP A 254 17.65 -2.10 5.39
CA ASP A 254 17.72 -0.77 6.03
C ASP A 254 16.41 -0.36 6.73
N PHE A 255 15.31 -1.09 6.52
CA PHE A 255 14.02 -0.75 7.12
C PHE A 255 14.09 -0.74 8.65
N ASN A 256 13.79 0.41 9.26
CA ASN A 256 13.77 0.55 10.71
C ASN A 256 12.60 -0.22 11.33
N VAL A 257 12.89 -1.40 11.87
CA VAL A 257 11.92 -2.30 12.52
C VAL A 257 11.45 -1.82 13.90
N GLY A 258 12.06 -0.76 14.45
CA GLY A 258 11.82 -0.25 15.80
C GLY A 258 12.30 -1.18 16.91
N ALA A 259 12.23 -0.72 18.16
CA ALA A 259 12.58 -1.53 19.33
C ALA A 259 11.79 -2.85 19.31
N SER A 260 12.50 -3.97 19.47
CA SER A 260 11.95 -5.33 19.48
C SER A 260 11.07 -5.66 18.26
N GLY A 261 11.29 -5.03 17.10
CA GLY A 261 10.52 -5.30 15.88
C GLY A 261 9.07 -4.81 15.92
N ARG A 262 8.76 -3.79 16.74
CA ARG A 262 7.39 -3.26 16.91
C ARG A 262 6.75 -2.73 15.61
N ARG A 263 7.55 -2.36 14.59
CA ARG A 263 7.07 -1.86 13.30
C ARG A 263 6.85 -2.97 12.26
N LEU A 264 7.21 -4.20 12.58
CA LEU A 264 6.90 -5.35 11.73
C LEU A 264 5.46 -5.82 11.99
N THR A 265 4.80 -6.35 10.96
CA THR A 265 3.56 -7.10 11.16
C THR A 265 3.83 -8.43 11.88
N ALA A 266 2.80 -9.04 12.46
CA ALA A 266 2.94 -10.35 13.11
C ALA A 266 3.55 -11.40 12.16
N GLY A 267 3.04 -11.49 10.92
CA GLY A 267 3.57 -12.37 9.90
C GLY A 267 5.00 -12.05 9.45
N GLN A 268 5.41 -10.78 9.47
CA GLN A 268 6.81 -10.40 9.19
C GLN A 268 7.76 -10.83 10.31
N ARG A 269 7.36 -10.66 11.58
CA ARG A 269 8.15 -11.14 12.73
C ARG A 269 8.33 -12.65 12.68
N GLN A 270 7.25 -13.39 12.43
CA GLN A 270 7.29 -14.84 12.29
C GLN A 270 8.24 -15.31 11.17
N LYS A 271 8.19 -14.69 10.00
CA LYS A 271 9.16 -14.99 8.92
C LYS A 271 10.60 -14.70 9.33
N LEU A 272 10.83 -13.59 10.04
CA LEU A 272 12.15 -13.25 10.56
C LEU A 272 12.64 -14.26 11.61
N ASP A 273 11.77 -14.74 12.49
CA ASP A 273 12.10 -15.74 13.51
C ASP A 273 12.52 -17.07 12.87
N VAL A 274 11.80 -17.52 11.83
CA VAL A 274 12.17 -18.69 11.04
C VAL A 274 13.50 -18.50 10.33
N ALA A 275 13.70 -17.36 9.66
CA ALA A 275 14.97 -17.06 8.99
C ALA A 275 16.16 -17.05 9.99
N ARG A 276 15.97 -16.47 11.18
CA ARG A 276 16.98 -16.47 12.25
C ARG A 276 17.27 -17.87 12.79
N ALA A 277 16.29 -18.77 12.81
CA ALA A 277 16.50 -20.16 13.19
C ALA A 277 17.33 -20.89 12.13
N LEU A 278 17.03 -20.69 10.84
CA LEU A 278 17.79 -21.28 9.73
C LEU A 278 19.25 -20.81 9.68
N LEU A 279 19.50 -19.52 9.88
CA LEU A 279 20.86 -18.95 9.88
C LEU A 279 21.80 -19.56 10.93
N LYS A 280 21.25 -20.18 11.99
CA LYS A 280 22.04 -20.88 13.00
C LYS A 280 22.54 -22.26 12.56
N ARG A 281 22.06 -22.77 11.42
CA ARG A 281 22.32 -24.12 10.90
C ARG A 281 22.21 -25.21 12.00
N PRO A 282 21.07 -25.31 12.72
CA PRO A 282 20.93 -26.25 13.83
C PRO A 282 20.86 -27.69 13.33
N ASP A 283 21.25 -28.68 14.15
CA ASP A 283 21.02 -30.11 13.85
C ASP A 283 19.56 -30.53 14.07
N PHE A 284 18.86 -29.82 14.96
CA PHE A 284 17.44 -30.02 15.27
C PHE A 284 16.69 -28.70 15.17
N LEU A 285 15.67 -28.65 14.31
CA LEU A 285 14.81 -27.48 14.10
C LEU A 285 13.38 -27.80 14.54
N ILE A 286 12.98 -27.29 15.69
CA ILE A 286 11.63 -27.49 16.25
C ILE A 286 10.83 -26.20 16.09
N LEU A 287 9.72 -26.28 15.37
CA LEU A 287 8.91 -25.12 15.00
C LEU A 287 7.45 -25.35 15.43
N ASN A 288 6.99 -24.59 16.41
CA ASN A 288 5.61 -24.66 16.89
C ASN A 288 4.73 -23.61 16.20
N ARG A 289 3.98 -24.01 15.17
CA ARG A 289 3.08 -23.14 14.39
C ARG A 289 3.76 -21.81 13.98
N PRO A 290 4.97 -21.87 13.38
CA PRO A 290 5.85 -20.71 13.24
C PRO A 290 5.30 -19.61 12.32
N LEU A 291 4.32 -19.91 11.47
CA LEU A 291 3.79 -19.03 10.41
C LEU A 291 2.28 -18.77 10.53
N SER A 292 1.72 -18.95 11.73
CA SER A 292 0.27 -18.88 11.99
C SER A 292 -0.38 -17.53 11.67
N ALA A 293 0.39 -16.45 11.53
CA ALA A 293 -0.11 -15.11 11.17
C ALA A 293 -0.13 -14.85 9.64
N LEU A 294 0.21 -15.84 8.82
CA LEU A 294 0.16 -15.78 7.36
C LEU A 294 -1.05 -16.53 6.81
N ASP A 295 -1.49 -16.22 5.60
CA ASP A 295 -2.50 -17.03 4.91
C ASP A 295 -1.94 -18.40 4.48
N GLN A 296 -2.81 -19.39 4.28
CA GLN A 296 -2.40 -20.77 4.01
C GLN A 296 -1.52 -20.91 2.76
N ARG A 297 -1.79 -20.14 1.70
CA ARG A 297 -1.00 -20.19 0.46
C ARG A 297 0.44 -19.74 0.73
N VAL A 298 0.62 -18.64 1.46
CA VAL A 298 1.94 -18.14 1.84
C VAL A 298 2.62 -19.10 2.83
N GLN A 299 1.88 -19.70 3.78
CA GLN A 299 2.44 -20.69 4.69
C GLN A 299 3.04 -21.89 3.93
N ASN A 300 2.32 -22.46 2.96
CA ASN A 300 2.80 -23.57 2.15
C ASN A 300 4.09 -23.20 1.39
N LYS A 301 4.10 -22.04 0.73
CA LYS A 301 5.28 -21.56 -0.01
C LYS A 301 6.50 -21.38 0.90
N VAL A 302 6.31 -20.73 2.05
CA VAL A 302 7.43 -20.49 2.98
C VAL A 302 7.89 -21.81 3.60
N LEU A 303 7.00 -22.73 3.96
CA LEU A 303 7.35 -24.06 4.46
C LEU A 303 8.24 -24.80 3.46
N GLN A 304 7.84 -24.87 2.19
CA GLN A 304 8.64 -25.50 1.15
C GLN A 304 10.04 -24.87 1.05
N ASN A 305 10.12 -23.54 0.96
CA ASN A 305 11.40 -22.84 0.91
C ASN A 305 12.27 -23.10 2.16
N VAL A 306 11.67 -23.23 3.33
CA VAL A 306 12.38 -23.53 4.59
C VAL A 306 12.94 -24.94 4.58
N LEU A 307 12.18 -25.93 4.10
CA LEU A 307 12.65 -27.31 3.98
C LEU A 307 13.78 -27.44 2.96
N GLU A 308 13.69 -26.74 1.83
CA GLU A 308 14.74 -26.68 0.81
C GLU A 308 16.00 -26.00 1.36
N GLU A 309 15.87 -24.81 1.95
CA GLU A 309 16.99 -24.05 2.50
C GLU A 309 17.68 -24.77 3.67
N ALA A 310 16.90 -25.43 4.54
CA ALA A 310 17.46 -26.21 5.64
C ALA A 310 18.34 -27.37 5.16
N ARG A 311 18.14 -27.83 3.91
CA ARG A 311 18.87 -28.94 3.28
C ARG A 311 19.99 -28.48 2.32
N CYS A 312 20.22 -27.18 2.21
CA CYS A 312 21.28 -26.61 1.35
C CYS A 312 22.69 -26.97 1.85
N ASP A 313 23.66 -26.94 0.93
CA ASP A 313 25.09 -27.19 1.18
C ASP A 313 25.41 -28.51 1.89
N GLY A 314 24.57 -29.54 1.71
CA GLY A 314 24.73 -30.85 2.35
C GLY A 314 24.40 -30.89 3.84
N HIS A 315 23.82 -29.82 4.40
CA HIS A 315 23.21 -29.85 5.73
C HIS A 315 21.92 -30.68 5.69
N SER A 316 21.58 -31.41 6.75
CA SER A 316 20.33 -32.17 6.80
C SER A 316 19.83 -32.29 8.24
N PRO A 317 19.18 -31.24 8.77
CA PRO A 317 18.71 -31.23 10.14
C PRO A 317 17.46 -32.08 10.32
N ALA A 318 17.25 -32.58 11.54
CA ALA A 318 15.96 -33.13 11.94
C ALA A 318 14.96 -31.99 12.17
N ILE A 319 13.89 -31.95 11.37
CA ILE A 319 12.88 -30.89 11.44
C ILE A 319 11.60 -31.45 12.07
N VAL A 320 11.16 -30.82 13.15
CA VAL A 320 9.87 -31.10 13.79
C VAL A 320 8.99 -29.87 13.63
N TRP A 321 7.90 -30.00 12.89
CA TRP A 321 7.01 -28.89 12.58
C TRP A 321 5.59 -29.16 13.06
N VAL A 322 5.08 -28.32 13.95
CA VAL A 322 3.67 -28.33 14.34
C VAL A 322 2.88 -27.57 13.28
N VAL A 323 2.21 -28.31 12.41
CA VAL A 323 1.45 -27.76 11.28
C VAL A 323 0.15 -27.10 11.75
N THR A 324 -0.29 -26.09 11.01
CA THR A 324 -1.57 -25.38 11.20
C THR A 324 -2.68 -25.98 10.32
N ASN A 325 -2.30 -26.63 9.23
CA ASN A 325 -3.17 -27.38 8.33
C ASN A 325 -2.62 -28.81 8.18
N PRO A 326 -3.39 -29.85 8.51
CA PRO A 326 -2.97 -31.25 8.39
C PRO A 326 -2.48 -31.64 6.99
N ALA A 327 -2.99 -31.00 5.93
CA ALA A 327 -2.57 -31.24 4.55
C ALA A 327 -1.08 -30.95 4.33
N MET A 328 -0.48 -30.05 5.11
CA MET A 328 0.96 -29.77 5.06
C MET A 328 1.82 -30.98 5.46
N GLY A 329 1.25 -31.98 6.13
CA GLY A 329 1.93 -33.22 6.50
C GLY A 329 2.50 -33.97 5.29
N MET A 330 1.97 -33.75 4.08
CA MET A 330 2.49 -34.33 2.84
C MET A 330 3.93 -33.89 2.50
N MET A 331 4.42 -32.80 3.09
CA MET A 331 5.79 -32.30 2.85
C MET A 331 6.83 -32.94 3.79
N PHE A 332 6.40 -33.81 4.70
CA PHE A 332 7.24 -34.42 5.72
C PHE A 332 7.33 -35.93 5.55
N ASP A 333 8.47 -36.49 5.94
CA ASP A 333 8.74 -37.93 5.88
C ASP A 333 7.87 -38.73 6.87
N ARG A 334 7.36 -38.08 7.92
CA ARG A 334 6.60 -38.69 9.02
C ARG A 334 5.61 -37.69 9.63
N VAL A 335 4.39 -38.16 9.91
CA VAL A 335 3.29 -37.43 10.54
C VAL A 335 2.92 -38.14 11.85
N ILE A 336 2.77 -37.34 12.90
CA ILE A 336 2.47 -37.80 14.25
C ILE A 336 1.22 -37.06 14.75
N VAL A 337 0.18 -37.79 15.15
CA VAL A 337 -1.10 -37.21 15.62
C VAL A 337 -1.23 -37.42 17.11
N PHE A 338 -1.53 -36.33 17.81
CA PHE A 338 -1.86 -36.36 19.23
C PHE A 338 -3.35 -36.07 19.43
N ASP A 339 -3.99 -36.84 20.30
CA ASP A 339 -5.31 -36.55 20.83
C ASP A 339 -5.27 -36.64 22.36
N SER A 340 -5.82 -35.62 23.03
CA SER A 340 -5.91 -35.58 24.49
C SER A 340 -4.59 -35.87 25.23
N GLY A 341 -3.46 -35.40 24.66
CA GLY A 341 -2.11 -35.58 25.21
C GLY A 341 -1.48 -36.95 24.96
N GLN A 342 -2.13 -37.84 24.21
CA GLN A 342 -1.61 -39.15 23.84
C GLN A 342 -1.28 -39.23 22.35
N LEU A 343 -0.23 -39.99 22.02
CA LEU A 343 0.09 -40.35 20.64
C LEU A 343 -0.92 -41.38 20.15
N VAL A 344 -1.73 -41.00 19.15
CA VAL A 344 -2.80 -41.86 18.62
C VAL A 344 -2.50 -42.41 17.24
N GLU A 345 -1.74 -41.68 16.42
CA GLU A 345 -1.32 -42.14 15.08
C GLU A 345 0.11 -41.71 14.76
N ASP A 346 0.82 -42.57 14.04
CA ASP A 346 2.22 -42.39 13.67
C ASP A 346 2.49 -43.10 12.34
N GLY A 347 2.87 -42.35 11.30
CA GLY A 347 3.13 -42.93 9.99
C GLY A 347 3.45 -41.88 8.92
N THR A 348 3.43 -42.32 7.66
CA THR A 348 3.50 -41.41 6.49
C THR A 348 2.13 -40.80 6.21
N HIS A 349 2.10 -39.69 5.48
CA HIS A 349 0.85 -39.03 5.07
C HIS A 349 -0.10 -40.01 4.37
N GLU A 350 0.41 -40.82 3.45
CA GLU A 350 -0.34 -41.80 2.66
C GLU A 350 -0.93 -42.90 3.54
N THR A 351 -0.13 -43.44 4.47
CA THR A 351 -0.57 -44.51 5.38
C THR A 351 -1.68 -44.04 6.33
N LEU A 352 -1.58 -42.82 6.83
CA LEU A 352 -2.60 -42.26 7.73
C LEU A 352 -3.89 -41.90 6.98
N LEU A 353 -3.78 -41.38 5.75
CA LEU A 353 -4.92 -41.04 4.91
C LEU A 353 -5.73 -42.29 4.47
N ALA A 354 -5.05 -43.41 4.20
CA ALA A 354 -5.68 -44.68 3.88
C ALA A 354 -6.41 -45.32 5.07
N GLY A 355 -6.06 -44.92 6.29
CA GLY A 355 -6.68 -45.37 7.52
C GLY A 355 -8.12 -44.85 7.72
N LYS A 356 -8.64 -45.15 8.91
CA LYS A 356 -9.91 -44.61 9.44
C LYS A 356 -9.68 -43.84 10.74
N GLY A 357 -8.51 -43.21 10.87
CA GLY A 357 -8.10 -42.49 12.07
C GLY A 357 -8.44 -41.00 12.03
N ILE A 358 -8.10 -40.31 13.12
CA ILE A 358 -8.34 -38.88 13.35
C ILE A 358 -7.68 -38.04 12.27
N PHE A 359 -6.51 -38.45 11.75
CA PHE A 359 -5.82 -37.72 10.69
C PHE A 359 -6.71 -37.47 9.46
N LYS A 360 -7.49 -38.47 9.06
CA LYS A 360 -8.41 -38.37 7.91
C LYS A 360 -9.58 -37.42 8.20
N GLU A 361 -10.09 -37.46 9.43
CA GLU A 361 -11.15 -36.55 9.87
C GLU A 361 -10.68 -35.10 9.90
N LEU A 362 -9.42 -34.86 10.28
CA LEU A 362 -8.80 -33.52 10.28
C LEU A 362 -8.57 -32.94 8.87
N LEU A 363 -8.56 -33.78 7.83
CA LEU A 363 -8.43 -33.37 6.42
C LEU A 363 -9.77 -33.13 5.72
N SER A 364 -10.88 -33.54 6.36
CA SER A 364 -12.25 -33.41 5.86
C SER A 364 -12.79 -32.01 6.16
#